data_AF-A0A803MB48-F1
#
_entry.id   AF-A0A803MB48-F1
#
_cell.length_a   1.000
_cell.length_b   1.000
_cell.length_c   1.000
_cell.angle_alpha   90.00
_cell.angle_beta   90.00
_cell.angle_gamma   90.00
#
_symmetry.space_group_name_H-M   'P 1'
#
loop_
_entity.id
_entity.type
_entity.pdbx_description
1 polymer ?
#
loop_
_entity_poly.entity_id
_entity_poly.type
_entity_poly.pdbx_seq_one_letter_code
_entity_poly.pdbx_strand_id
1 'polypeptide(L)'
;MACSPPRFGIGIESFRFFALEYGVVLGWSTMASDRFNINSQLEHLQAKYVGTGHADLNRFEWAVNIQRDSYASYVGHYPMLAYFAVAENESIGRERYNFMQKMLLPCGLPPEREDD
;
A
#
# COMPACT_ATOMS: atom_id res chain seq x y z
N MET A 1 16.11 31.87 54.89
CA MET A 1 17.47 31.35 54.63
C MET A 1 17.83 31.59 53.18
N ALA A 2 18.99 32.20 52.95
CA ALA A 2 19.49 32.56 51.64
C ALA A 2 20.23 31.39 50.99
N CYS A 3 19.93 31.10 49.72
CA CYS A 3 20.86 30.44 48.81
C CYS A 3 20.85 31.24 47.50
N SER A 4 21.74 32.21 47.40
CA SER A 4 22.02 32.92 46.14
C SER A 4 22.75 31.97 45.18
N PRO A 5 22.35 31.87 43.91
CA PRO A 5 23.08 31.07 42.93
C PRO A 5 24.41 31.74 42.54
N PRO A 6 25.49 30.97 42.30
CA PRO A 6 26.79 31.49 41.94
C PRO A 6 26.80 32.03 40.51
N ARG A 7 27.40 33.22 40.34
CA ARG A 7 27.78 33.77 39.05
C ARG A 7 28.99 33.00 38.51
N PHE A 8 28.77 32.09 37.58
CA PHE A 8 29.83 31.59 36.70
C PHE A 8 29.53 32.07 35.28
N GLY A 9 30.42 32.91 34.77
CA GLY A 9 30.35 33.44 33.42
C GLY A 9 30.62 32.34 32.41
N ILE A 10 29.66 32.11 31.51
CA ILE A 10 29.84 31.29 30.32
C ILE A 10 29.16 32.05 29.18
N GLY A 11 29.92 32.36 28.14
CA GLY A 11 29.55 33.28 27.08
C GLY A 11 28.33 32.85 26.27
N ILE A 12 27.73 33.83 25.60
CA ILE A 12 26.58 33.74 24.67
C ILE A 12 26.78 32.69 23.56
N GLU A 13 28.03 32.29 23.27
CA GLU A 13 28.38 31.22 22.32
C GLU A 13 27.92 29.82 22.78
N SER A 14 27.76 29.56 24.08
CA SER A 14 27.34 28.23 24.58
C SER A 14 25.84 27.98 24.37
N PHE A 15 25.04 29.04 24.23
CA PHE A 15 23.59 28.94 24.02
C PHE A 15 23.23 28.55 22.57
N ARG A 16 24.10 28.87 21.61
CA ARG A 16 23.91 28.50 20.19
C ARG A 16 24.23 27.02 19.94
N PHE A 17 25.13 26.42 20.71
CA PHE A 17 25.47 25.01 20.59
C PHE A 17 24.33 24.11 21.10
N PHE A 18 23.67 24.49 22.19
CA PHE A 18 22.56 23.72 22.78
C PHE A 18 21.27 23.81 21.93
N ALA A 19 20.99 24.94 21.29
CA ALA A 19 19.80 25.09 20.44
C ALA A 19 19.84 24.24 19.15
N LEU A 20 21.04 23.98 18.61
CA LEU A 20 21.20 23.16 17.40
C LEU A 20 21.03 21.66 17.69
N GLU A 21 21.45 21.17 18.86
CA GLU A 21 21.23 19.77 19.26
C GLU A 21 19.76 19.49 19.64
N TYR A 22 19.10 20.40 20.37
CA TYR A 22 17.69 20.24 20.76
C TYR A 22 16.71 20.44 19.60
N GLY A 23 17.05 21.28 18.62
CA GLY A 23 16.24 21.46 17.40
C GLY A 23 16.24 20.23 16.48
N VAL A 24 17.35 19.49 16.41
CA VAL A 24 17.45 18.25 15.63
C VAL A 24 16.68 17.10 16.29
N VAL A 25 16.72 16.98 17.62
CA VAL A 25 15.98 15.93 18.37
C VAL A 25 14.45 16.15 18.29
N LEU A 26 13.97 17.39 18.39
CA LEU A 26 12.55 17.71 18.21
C LEU A 26 12.10 17.54 16.75
N GLY A 27 12.93 17.90 15.77
CA GLY A 27 12.64 17.70 14.35
C GLY A 27 12.61 16.22 13.91
N TRP A 28 13.39 15.35 14.58
CA TRP A 28 13.34 13.90 14.36
C TRP A 28 12.11 13.26 15.00
N SER A 29 11.70 13.70 16.19
CA SER A 29 10.52 13.16 16.87
C SER A 29 9.22 13.49 16.12
N THR A 30 9.08 14.70 15.57
CA THR A 30 7.93 15.06 14.73
C THR A 30 7.90 14.26 13.43
N MET A 31 9.04 14.12 12.74
CA MET A 31 9.13 13.38 11.48
C MET A 31 8.84 11.88 11.64
N ALA A 32 9.15 11.29 12.79
CA ALA A 32 8.82 9.90 13.10
C ALA A 32 7.32 9.68 13.36
N SER A 33 6.66 10.59 14.11
CA SER A 33 5.21 10.53 14.30
C SER A 33 4.43 10.73 13.00
N ASP A 34 4.90 11.62 12.11
CA ASP A 34 4.30 11.82 10.79
C ASP A 34 4.41 10.56 9.91
N ARG A 35 5.51 9.81 10.01
CA ARG A 35 5.71 8.53 9.29
C ARG A 35 4.70 7.46 9.68
N PHE A 36 4.42 7.29 10.98
CA PHE A 36 3.40 6.34 11.45
C PHE A 36 1.98 6.76 11.04
N ASN A 37 1.69 8.06 11.06
CA ASN A 37 0.41 8.61 10.60
C ASN A 37 0.20 8.41 9.09
N ILE A 38 1.26 8.54 8.29
CA ILE A 38 1.22 8.28 6.84
C ILE A 38 0.95 6.80 6.56
N ASN A 39 1.63 5.89 7.26
CA ASN A 39 1.44 4.45 7.07
C ASN A 39 0.01 4.00 7.44
N SER A 40 -0.56 4.51 8.53
CA SER A 40 -1.95 4.18 8.91
C SER A 40 -2.98 4.65 7.88
N GLN A 41 -2.79 5.82 7.28
CA GLN A 41 -3.67 6.31 6.20
C GLN A 41 -3.54 5.48 4.92
N LEU A 42 -2.34 5.02 4.58
CA LEU A 42 -2.09 4.16 3.43
C LEU A 42 -2.74 2.78 3.60
N GLU A 43 -2.60 2.17 4.78
CA GLU A 43 -3.24 0.90 5.12
C GLU A 43 -4.77 1.00 5.07
N HIS A 44 -5.32 2.12 5.54
CA HIS A 44 -6.76 2.37 5.47
C HIS A 44 -7.27 2.44 4.01
N LEU A 45 -6.52 3.10 3.13
CA LEU A 45 -6.86 3.17 1.71
C LEU A 45 -6.71 1.81 1.02
N GLN A 46 -5.67 1.04 1.36
CA GLN A 46 -5.44 -0.31 0.86
C GLN A 46 -6.56 -1.28 1.27
N ALA A 47 -7.11 -1.13 2.47
CA ALA A 47 -8.26 -1.92 2.92
C ALA A 47 -9.55 -1.57 2.18
N LYS A 48 -9.67 -0.34 1.66
CA LYS A 48 -10.88 0.14 0.96
C LYS A 48 -10.90 -0.25 -0.52
N TYR A 49 -9.74 -0.22 -1.18
CA TYR A 49 -9.62 -0.46 -2.62
C TYR A 49 -8.91 -1.79 -2.88
N VAL A 50 -9.70 -2.80 -3.25
CA VAL A 50 -9.20 -4.13 -3.61
C VAL A 50 -8.23 -4.00 -4.79
N GLY A 51 -7.06 -4.63 -4.68
CA GLY A 51 -6.02 -4.60 -5.71
C GLY A 51 -4.97 -3.52 -5.55
N THR A 52 -5.05 -2.71 -4.49
CA THR A 52 -4.00 -1.74 -4.18
C THR A 52 -2.72 -2.47 -3.75
N GLY A 53 -1.63 -2.27 -4.50
CA GLY A 53 -0.33 -2.89 -4.21
C GLY A 53 0.38 -2.29 -2.99
N HIS A 54 1.29 -3.08 -2.41
CA HIS A 54 2.27 -2.65 -1.40
C HIS A 54 3.67 -3.16 -1.79
N ALA A 55 4.72 -2.68 -1.11
CA ALA A 55 6.11 -3.03 -1.46
C ALA A 55 6.39 -4.54 -1.38
N ASP A 56 5.73 -5.24 -0.48
CA ASP A 56 5.88 -6.69 -0.26
C ASP A 56 4.86 -7.54 -1.05
N LEU A 57 4.18 -6.97 -2.04
CA LEU A 57 3.19 -7.68 -2.86
C LEU A 57 3.87 -8.77 -3.69
N ASN A 58 3.43 -10.02 -3.55
CA ASN A 58 4.00 -11.13 -4.33
C ASN A 58 3.57 -11.03 -5.80
N ARG A 59 4.44 -11.49 -6.72
CA ARG A 59 4.13 -11.59 -8.16
C ARG A 59 2.84 -12.36 -8.44
N PHE A 60 2.59 -13.41 -7.65
CA PHE A 60 1.37 -14.21 -7.76
C PHE A 60 0.11 -13.39 -7.42
N GLU A 61 0.13 -12.66 -6.30
CA GLU A 61 -1.00 -11.85 -5.87
C GLU A 61 -1.28 -10.71 -6.85
N TRP A 62 -0.23 -10.09 -7.39
CA TRP A 62 -0.33 -9.10 -8.46
C TRP A 62 -0.99 -9.67 -9.72
N ALA A 63 -0.51 -10.83 -10.19
CA ALA A 63 -1.03 -11.48 -11.38
C ALA A 63 -2.52 -11.86 -11.23
N VAL A 64 -2.91 -12.38 -10.05
CA VAL A 64 -4.30 -12.70 -9.73
C VAL A 64 -5.17 -11.44 -9.80
N ASN A 65 -4.68 -10.31 -9.27
CA ASN A 65 -5.44 -9.07 -9.31
C ASN A 65 -5.64 -8.54 -10.74
N ILE A 66 -4.57 -8.51 -11.54
CA ILE A 66 -4.64 -8.11 -12.95
C ILE A 66 -5.61 -8.97 -13.74
N GLN A 67 -5.61 -10.28 -13.51
CA GLN A 67 -6.47 -11.19 -14.24
C GLN A 67 -7.94 -11.07 -13.81
N ARG A 68 -8.21 -10.79 -12.52
CA ARG A 68 -9.56 -10.46 -12.04
C ARG A 68 -10.08 -9.16 -12.66
N ASP A 69 -9.24 -8.12 -12.76
CA ASP A 69 -9.61 -6.84 -13.38
C ASP A 69 -9.90 -7.00 -14.88
N SER A 70 -9.13 -7.86 -15.55
CA SER A 70 -9.34 -8.20 -16.96
C SER A 70 -10.68 -8.90 -17.17
N TYR A 71 -10.99 -9.94 -16.38
CA TYR A 71 -12.28 -10.64 -16.46
C TYR A 71 -13.47 -9.74 -16.09
N ALA A 72 -13.33 -8.88 -15.10
CA ALA A 72 -14.34 -7.89 -14.74
C ALA A 72 -14.63 -6.94 -15.93
N SER A 73 -13.58 -6.52 -16.63
CA SER A 73 -13.70 -5.68 -17.83
C SER A 73 -14.39 -6.42 -18.99
N TYR A 74 -14.10 -7.71 -19.20
CA TYR A 74 -14.74 -8.50 -20.26
C TYR A 74 -16.24 -8.68 -20.01
N VAL A 75 -16.66 -8.89 -18.76
CA VAL A 75 -18.08 -9.02 -18.40
C VAL A 75 -18.81 -7.67 -18.39
N GLY A 76 -18.12 -6.58 -18.00
CA GLY A 76 -18.69 -5.24 -17.94
C GLY A 76 -18.90 -4.59 -19.31
N HIS A 77 -18.03 -4.89 -20.29
CA HIS A 77 -18.10 -4.31 -21.63
C HIS A 77 -18.75 -5.28 -22.62
N TYR A 78 -20.01 -4.99 -22.98
CA TYR A 78 -20.77 -5.77 -23.96
C TYR A 78 -20.02 -6.07 -25.28
N PRO A 79 -19.30 -5.13 -25.92
CA PRO A 79 -18.59 -5.45 -27.16
C PRO A 79 -17.45 -6.44 -26.98
N MET A 80 -16.76 -6.42 -25.83
CA MET A 80 -15.72 -7.40 -25.52
C MET A 80 -16.32 -8.78 -25.29
N LEU A 81 -17.40 -8.86 -24.49
CA LEU A 81 -18.10 -10.12 -24.26
C LEU A 81 -18.62 -10.74 -25.56
N ALA A 82 -19.20 -9.92 -26.45
CA ALA A 82 -19.68 -10.37 -27.76
C ALA A 82 -18.54 -10.85 -28.66
N TYR A 83 -17.39 -10.19 -28.63
CA TYR A 83 -16.21 -10.63 -29.38
C TYR A 83 -15.75 -12.04 -28.96
N PHE A 84 -15.66 -12.30 -27.65
CA PHE A 84 -15.29 -13.63 -27.14
C PHE A 84 -16.36 -14.69 -27.43
N ALA A 85 -17.65 -14.35 -27.31
CA ALA A 85 -18.74 -15.26 -27.63
C ALA A 85 -18.74 -15.71 -29.11
N VAL A 86 -18.42 -14.80 -30.02
CA VAL A 86 -18.27 -15.11 -31.45
C VAL A 86 -17.02 -15.96 -31.70
N ALA A 87 -15.90 -15.65 -31.04
CA ALA A 87 -14.65 -16.39 -31.22
C ALA A 87 -14.72 -17.83 -30.70
N GLU A 88 -15.36 -18.06 -29.55
CA GLU A 88 -15.55 -19.39 -28.96
C GLU A 88 -16.79 -20.12 -29.50
N ASN A 89 -17.63 -19.43 -30.28
CA ASN A 89 -18.90 -19.94 -30.81
C ASN A 89 -19.84 -20.46 -29.70
N GLU A 90 -19.91 -19.72 -28.60
CA GLU A 90 -20.72 -20.03 -27.43
C GLU A 90 -21.74 -18.90 -27.18
N SER A 91 -22.82 -19.22 -26.48
CA SER A 91 -23.80 -18.18 -26.13
C SER A 91 -23.18 -17.13 -25.19
N ILE A 92 -23.53 -15.87 -25.37
CA ILE A 92 -23.07 -14.74 -24.53
C ILE A 92 -23.29 -15.02 -23.03
N GLY A 93 -24.40 -15.68 -22.67
CA GLY A 93 -24.69 -16.06 -21.29
C GLY A 93 -23.74 -17.13 -20.74
N ARG A 94 -23.31 -18.08 -21.58
CA ARG A 94 -22.37 -19.13 -21.20
C ARG A 94 -20.95 -18.59 -21.06
N GLU A 95 -20.52 -17.69 -21.94
CA GLU A 95 -19.22 -17.03 -21.78
C GLU A 95 -19.17 -16.14 -20.54
N ARG A 96 -20.26 -15.43 -20.24
CA ARG A 96 -20.36 -14.68 -18.98
C ARG A 96 -20.22 -15.59 -17.76
N TYR A 97 -20.86 -16.76 -17.77
CA TYR A 97 -20.74 -17.74 -16.71
C TYR A 97 -19.32 -18.31 -16.60
N ASN A 98 -18.71 -18.65 -17.73
CA ASN A 98 -17.33 -19.13 -17.84
C ASN A 98 -16.33 -18.12 -17.22
N PHE A 99 -16.46 -16.84 -17.57
CA PHE A 99 -15.62 -15.78 -16.99
C PHE A 99 -15.84 -15.63 -15.48
N MET A 100 -17.09 -15.67 -14.99
CA MET A 100 -17.37 -15.61 -13.54
C MET A 100 -16.75 -16.79 -12.77
N GLN A 101 -16.77 -18.00 -13.34
CA GLN A 101 -16.12 -19.17 -12.70
C GLN A 101 -14.59 -19.01 -12.67
N LYS A 102 -14.00 -18.49 -13.75
CA LYS A 102 -12.55 -18.25 -13.86
C LYS A 102 -12.02 -17.17 -12.91
N MET A 103 -12.89 -16.34 -12.30
CA MET A 103 -12.47 -15.33 -11.31
C MET A 103 -12.03 -15.91 -9.95
N LEU A 104 -12.40 -17.16 -9.63
CA LEU A 104 -12.10 -17.78 -8.34
C LEU A 104 -10.59 -18.02 -8.16
N LEU A 105 -9.98 -18.80 -9.08
CA LEU A 105 -8.54 -19.04 -9.15
C LEU A 105 -8.04 -18.82 -10.59
N PRO A 106 -7.80 -17.56 -11.00
CA PRO A 106 -7.39 -17.27 -12.37
C PRO A 106 -5.97 -17.76 -12.69
N CYS A 107 -5.10 -17.86 -11.68
CA CYS A 107 -3.68 -18.22 -11.83
C CYS A 107 -3.32 -19.58 -11.23
N GLY A 108 -4.32 -20.43 -10.91
CA GLY A 108 -4.09 -21.73 -10.27
C GLY A 108 -3.78 -21.65 -8.77
N LEU A 109 -3.29 -22.75 -8.19
CA LEU A 109 -2.90 -22.79 -6.78
C LEU A 109 -1.70 -21.85 -6.54
N PRO A 110 -1.67 -21.12 -5.42
CA PRO A 110 -0.51 -20.32 -5.05
C PRO A 110 0.73 -21.22 -4.97
N PRO A 111 1.90 -20.76 -5.44
CA PRO A 111 3.14 -21.50 -5.28
C PRO A 111 3.42 -21.71 -3.78
N GLU A 112 3.98 -22.88 -3.43
CA GLU A 112 4.48 -23.12 -2.07
C GLU A 112 5.50 -22.02 -1.74
N ARG A 113 5.31 -21.34 -0.61
CA ARG A 113 6.30 -20.37 -0.12
C ARG A 113 7.50 -21.20 0.32
N GLU A 114 8.66 -20.99 -0.27
CA GLU A 114 9.92 -21.48 0.30
C GLU A 114 10.14 -20.70 1.61
N ASP A 115 10.11 -21.41 2.74
CA ASP A 115 10.43 -20.87 4.06
C ASP A 115 11.96 -20.67 4.14
N ASP A 116 12.44 -19.41 4.09
CA ASP A 116 13.79 -18.99 4.49
C ASP A 116 13.76 -18.24 5.83
#